data_AF-A0A699XKX4-F1
#
_entry.id   AF-A0A699XKX4-F1
#
_cell.length_a   1.000
_cell.length_b   1.000
_cell.length_c   1.000
_cell.angle_alpha   90.00
_cell.angle_beta   90.00
_cell.angle_gamma   90.00
#
_symmetry.space_group_name_H-M   'P 1'
#
loop_
_entity.id
_entity.type
_entity.pdbx_description
1 polymer ?
#
loop_
_entity_poly.entity_id
_entity_poly.type
_entity_poly.pdbx_seq_one_letter_code
_entity_poly.pdbx_strand_id
1 'polypeptide(L)' 'MMTDKYCPRNKIKKLEMELWDMKVKGTDLANYTQRFQELALLCGRMFSEESDKIEKYVGGLPDMIHGSVV' A
#
# COMPACT_ATOMS: atom_id res chain seq x y z
N MET A 1 21.98 9.71 21.39
CA MET A 1 20.54 9.43 21.43
C MET A 1 20.28 8.18 20.60
N MET A 2 20.06 7.04 21.24
CA MET A 2 19.76 5.75 20.58
C MET A 2 18.25 5.66 20.34
N THR A 3 17.78 6.00 19.15
CA THR A 3 16.39 5.69 18.74
C THR A 3 16.33 4.76 17.54
N ASP A 4 17.46 4.23 17.09
CA ASP A 4 17.56 3.39 15.91
C ASP A 4 18.10 2.01 16.26
N LYS A 5 17.42 1.22 17.08
CA LYS A 5 17.70 -0.23 17.12
C LYS A 5 16.42 -0.98 17.37
N TYR A 6 16.02 -1.76 16.37
CA TYR A 6 14.92 -2.70 16.39
C TYR A 6 13.53 -2.14 16.06
N CYS A 7 13.36 -1.69 14.81
CA CYS A 7 12.10 -2.04 14.15
C CYS A 7 12.14 -3.57 13.96
N PRO A 8 11.36 -4.36 14.72
CA PRO A 8 11.41 -5.81 14.59
C PRO A 8 11.06 -6.13 13.14
N ARG A 9 11.86 -6.92 12.45
CA ARG A 9 11.60 -7.33 11.06
C ARG A 9 10.17 -7.91 10.89
N ASN A 10 9.60 -8.43 11.98
CA ASN A 10 8.20 -8.85 12.09
C ASN A 10 7.17 -7.72 11.91
N LYS A 11 7.42 -6.51 12.43
CA LYS A 11 6.53 -5.36 12.26
C LYS A 11 6.50 -4.92 10.80
N ILE A 12 7.68 -4.81 10.16
CA ILE A 12 7.76 -4.50 8.73
C ILE A 12 7.01 -5.56 7.92
N LYS A 13 7.30 -6.86 8.13
CA LYS A 13 6.56 -7.95 7.46
C LYS A 13 5.04 -7.89 7.66
N LYS A 14 4.56 -7.46 8.84
CA LYS A 14 3.13 -7.30 9.10
C LYS A 14 2.55 -6.16 8.26
N LEU A 15 3.23 -5.01 8.21
CA LEU A 15 2.83 -3.87 7.39
C LEU A 15 2.88 -4.21 5.89
N GLU A 16 3.89 -4.96 5.46
CA GLU A 16 3.99 -5.49 4.10
C GLU A 16 2.77 -6.38 3.76
N MET A 17 2.39 -7.28 4.67
CA MET A 17 1.23 -8.16 4.49
C MET A 17 -0.09 -7.38 4.49
N GLU A 18 -0.25 -6.38 5.38
CA GLU A 18 -1.40 -5.48 5.39
C GLU A 18 -1.51 -4.67 4.09
N LEU A 19 -0.37 -4.24 3.52
CA LEU A 19 -0.31 -3.57 2.22
C LEU A 19 -0.72 -4.51 1.08
N TRP A 20 -0.28 -5.77 1.10
CA TRP A 20 -0.65 -6.78 0.10
C TRP A 20 -2.13 -7.16 0.13
N ASP A 21 -2.77 -7.19 1.29
CA ASP A 21 -4.20 -7.48 1.45
C ASP A 21 -5.07 -6.22 1.26
N MET A 22 -4.47 -5.05 1.11
CA MET A 22 -5.19 -3.78 1.03
C MET A 22 -5.96 -3.67 -0.29
N LYS A 23 -7.28 -3.76 -0.20
CA LYS A 23 -8.22 -3.49 -1.30
C LYS A 23 -9.12 -2.32 -0.93
N VAL A 24 -9.49 -1.49 -1.91
CA VAL A 24 -10.51 -0.46 -1.67
C VAL A 24 -11.83 -1.16 -1.32
N LYS A 25 -12.41 -0.82 -0.17
CA LYS A 25 -13.75 -1.26 0.21
C LYS A 25 -14.70 -0.08 -0.01
N GLY A 26 -15.48 -0.13 -1.08
CA GLY A 26 -16.46 0.91 -1.42
C GLY A 26 -15.86 2.07 -2.23
N THR A 27 -16.36 3.29 -2.01
CA THR A 27 -15.99 4.50 -2.75
C THR A 27 -14.89 5.35 -2.09
N ASP A 28 -14.35 4.90 -0.95
CA ASP A 28 -13.43 5.69 -0.14
C ASP A 28 -11.97 5.62 -0.63
N LEU A 29 -11.78 6.08 -1.87
CA LEU A 29 -10.49 6.08 -2.56
C LEU A 29 -9.47 6.98 -1.87
N ALA A 30 -9.91 8.12 -1.31
CA ALA A 30 -9.04 9.06 -0.63
C ALA A 30 -8.39 8.43 0.62
N ASN A 31 -9.18 7.74 1.44
CA ASN A 31 -8.69 7.04 2.61
C ASN A 31 -7.77 5.86 2.24
N TYR A 32 -8.10 5.14 1.16
CA TYR A 32 -7.20 4.10 0.60
C TYR A 32 -5.85 4.69 0.17
N THR A 33 -5.87 5.79 -0.59
CA THR A 33 -4.66 6.47 -1.07
C THR A 33 -3.78 6.91 0.08
N GLN A 34 -4.37 7.57 1.08
CA GLN A 34 -3.64 8.06 2.25
C GLN A 34 -2.98 6.90 3.01
N ARG A 35 -3.75 5.84 3.28
CA ARG A 35 -3.28 4.68 4.04
C ARG A 35 -2.21 3.90 3.28
N PHE A 36 -2.33 3.79 1.96
CA PHE A 36 -1.30 3.21 1.09
C PHE A 36 -0.01 4.05 1.11
N GLN A 37 -0.12 5.38 1.05
CA GLN A 37 1.04 6.26 1.13
C GLN A 37 1.77 6.15 2.47
N GLU A 38 1.05 6.14 3.59
CA GLU A 38 1.62 5.95 4.93
C GLU A 38 2.36 4.61 5.05
N LEU A 39 1.74 3.52 4.57
CA LEU A 39 2.34 2.19 4.61
C LEU A 39 3.52 2.05 3.64
N ALA A 40 3.48 2.67 2.47
CA ALA A 40 4.62 2.68 1.55
C ALA A 40 5.81 3.49 2.12
N LEU A 41 5.54 4.55 2.89
CA LEU A 41 6.57 5.30 3.62
C LEU A 41 7.23 4.45 4.71
N LEU A 42 6.42 3.69 5.47
CA LEU A 42 6.91 2.78 6.50
C LEU A 42 7.64 1.56 5.91
N CYS A 43 7.21 1.09 4.74
CA CYS A 43 7.77 -0.03 3.99
C CYS A 43 8.67 0.44 2.82
N GLY A 44 9.45 1.50 3.00
CA GLY A 44 10.27 2.08 1.93
C GLY A 44 11.33 1.14 1.31
N ARG A 45 11.59 -0.03 1.89
CA ARG A 45 12.44 -1.09 1.30
C ARG A 45 11.68 -2.12 0.46
N MET A 46 10.35 -2.10 0.49
CA MET A 46 9.51 -3.10 -0.14
C MET A 46 9.35 -2.86 -1.65
N PHE A 47 9.44 -1.60 -2.07
CA PHE A 47 9.37 -1.20 -3.48
C PHE A 47 10.78 -0.90 -3.99
N SER A 48 11.19 -1.59 -5.06
CA SER A 48 12.47 -1.32 -5.71
C SER A 48 12.40 -0.09 -6.62
N GLU A 49 11.26 0.15 -7.25
CA GLU A 49 11.01 1.28 -8.13
C GLU A 49 9.66 1.95 -7.81
N GLU A 50 9.47 3.21 -8.23
CA GLU A 50 8.15 3.86 -8.14
C GLU A 50 7.09 3.11 -8.97
N SER A 51 7.51 2.47 -10.06
CA SER A 51 6.69 1.65 -10.94
C SER A 51 5.99 0.51 -10.19
N ASP A 52 6.72 -0.25 -9.37
CA ASP A 52 6.16 -1.33 -8.53
C ASP A 52 5.08 -0.79 -7.57
N LYS A 53 5.33 0.39 -7.00
CA LYS A 53 4.39 1.03 -6.08
C LYS A 53 3.08 1.40 -6.78
N ILE A 54 3.16 1.92 -8.01
CA ILE A 54 1.99 2.28 -8.82
C ILE A 54 1.25 1.02 -9.25
N GLU A 55 1.94 0.00 -9.77
CA GLU A 55 1.33 -1.26 -10.18
C GLU A 55 0.59 -1.91 -8.99
N LYS A 56 1.18 -1.84 -7.80
CA LYS A 56 0.56 -2.40 -6.60
C LYS A 56 -0.68 -1.64 -6.15
N TYR A 57 -0.62 -0.32 -6.22
CA TYR A 57 -1.75 0.56 -5.95
C TYR A 57 -2.91 0.32 -6.92
N VAL A 58 -2.61 0.19 -8.22
CA VAL A 58 -3.58 -0.10 -9.28
C VAL A 58 -4.20 -1.49 -9.11
N GLY A 59 -3.42 -2.50 -8.72
CA GLY A 59 -3.94 -3.85 -8.48
C GLY A 59 -4.84 -3.99 -7.25
N GLY A 60 -4.81 -3.04 -6.31
CA GLY A 60 -5.70 -3.01 -5.14
C GLY A 60 -6.99 -2.20 -5.35
N LEU A 61 -7.08 -1.46 -6.45
CA LEU A 61 -8.30 -0.79 -6.87
C LEU A 61 -9.33 -1.84 -7.34
N PRO A 62 -10.61 -1.69 -6.99
CA PRO A 62 -11.66 -2.51 -7.55
C PRO A 62 -11.71 -2.26 -9.06
N ASP A 63 -12.03 -3.31 -9.82
CA ASP A 63 -12.28 -3.34 -11.27
C ASP A 63 -13.48 -2.45 -11.70
N MET A 64 -13.65 -1.28 -11.09
CA MET A 64 -14.68 -0.29 -11.40
C MET A 64 -14.48 0.38 -12.77
N ILE A 65 -13.44 0.00 -13.53
CA ILE A 65 -13.13 0.56 -14.85
C ILE A 65 -13.33 -0.46 -15.98
N HIS A 66 -14.26 -1.42 -15.83
CA HIS A 66 -14.57 -2.36 -16.91
C HIS A 66 -15.99 -2.24 -17.51
N GLY A 67 -16.77 -1.21 -17.14
CA GLY A 67 -18.19 -1.22 -17.55
C GLY A 67 -18.97 0.09 -17.48
N SER A 68 -18.39 1.22 -17.89
CA SER A 68 -19.20 2.42 -18.17
C SER A 68 -18.82 3.06 -19.51
N VAL A 69 -18.90 2.25 -20.56
CA VAL A 69 -19.14 2.74 -21.92
C VAL A 69 -20.61 2.42 -22.20
N VAL A 70 -21.48 3.42 -22.03
CA VAL A 70 -22.87 3.41 -22.52
C VAL A 70 -23.00 4.50 -23.58
#